data_AF-A0A7S3JZI7-F1
#
_entry.id   AF-A0A7S3JZI7-F1
#
_cell.length_a   1.000
_cell.length_b   1.000
_cell.length_c   1.000
_cell.angle_alpha   90.00
_cell.angle_beta   90.00
_cell.angle_gamma   90.00
#
_symmetry.space_group_name_H-M   'P 1'
#
loop_
_entity.id
_entity.type
_entity.pdbx_description
1 polymer ?
#
loop_
_entity_poly.entity_id
_entity_poly.type
_entity_poly.pdbx_seq_one_letter_code
_entity_poly.pdbx_strand_id
1 'polypeptide(L)'
;TAKENAASALRNLTANENNDTAIANAGAIQPLNDLLSSGTATAKENVAGALQNLAANENNDIAIANAGAIQPLIALLSSGTATAKEDAAGALRNLALNANNRIAIANAGAIQPLIALLSSGTA
;
A
#
# COMPACT_ATOMS: atom_id res chain seq x y z
N THR A 1 -7.80 10.13 -14.42
CA THR A 1 -8.98 10.96 -14.03
C THR A 1 -8.62 11.81 -12.80
N ALA A 2 -9.50 12.70 -12.30
CA ALA A 2 -9.18 13.58 -11.15
C ALA A 2 -8.72 12.80 -9.89
N LYS A 3 -9.34 11.66 -9.56
CA LYS A 3 -8.93 10.80 -8.44
C LYS A 3 -7.52 10.21 -8.62
N GLU A 4 -7.20 9.80 -9.84
CA GLU A 4 -5.87 9.28 -10.19
C GLU A 4 -4.80 10.37 -10.08
N ASN A 5 -5.08 11.57 -10.57
CA ASN A 5 -4.18 12.72 -10.44
C ASN A 5 -3.96 13.08 -8.96
N ALA A 6 -5.01 13.03 -8.13
CA ALA A 6 -4.90 13.27 -6.70
C ALA A 6 -4.06 12.18 -6.00
N ALA A 7 -4.26 10.90 -6.33
CA ALA A 7 -3.45 9.80 -5.80
C ALA A 7 -1.98 9.93 -6.19
N SER A 8 -1.70 10.30 -7.44
CA SER A 8 -0.34 10.57 -7.93
C SER A 8 0.31 11.74 -7.17
N ALA A 9 -0.42 12.83 -6.95
CA ALA A 9 0.06 13.95 -6.17
C ALA A 9 0.36 13.56 -4.71
N LEU A 10 -0.52 12.77 -4.07
CA LEU A 10 -0.29 12.25 -2.72
C LEU A 10 0.94 11.34 -2.66
N ARG A 11 1.11 10.42 -3.61
CA ARG A 11 2.32 9.58 -3.71
C ARG A 11 3.58 10.45 -3.72
N ASN A 12 3.61 11.51 -4.53
CA ASN A 12 4.75 12.42 -4.58
C ASN A 12 4.97 13.17 -3.26
N LEU A 13 3.91 13.60 -2.57
CA LEU A 13 4.02 14.28 -1.29
C LEU A 13 4.55 13.36 -0.18
N THR A 14 4.13 12.09 -0.18
CA THR A 14 4.61 11.06 0.77
C THR A 14 6.07 10.66 0.54
N ALA A 15 6.71 11.09 -0.55
CA ALA A 15 8.15 10.87 -0.74
C ALA A 15 9.01 11.72 0.24
N ASN A 16 8.40 12.70 0.92
CA ASN A 16 9.00 13.41 2.04
C ASN A 16 8.30 12.97 3.34
N GLU A 17 9.01 12.20 4.16
CA GLU A 17 8.51 11.62 5.43
C GLU A 17 7.90 12.66 6.39
N ASN A 18 8.34 13.93 6.32
CA ASN A 18 7.80 15.01 7.13
C ASN A 18 6.32 15.30 6.83
N ASN A 19 5.81 14.88 5.66
CA ASN A 19 4.43 15.05 5.27
C ASN A 19 3.52 13.92 5.77
N ASP A 20 4.07 12.76 6.13
CA ASP A 20 3.30 11.52 6.32
C ASP A 20 2.26 11.67 7.43
N THR A 21 2.68 12.19 8.59
CA THR A 21 1.79 12.43 9.73
C THR A 21 0.69 13.43 9.39
N ALA A 22 1.03 14.50 8.65
CA ALA A 22 0.06 15.52 8.25
C ALA A 22 -0.98 14.96 7.27
N ILE A 23 -0.54 14.15 6.30
CA ILE A 23 -1.40 13.49 5.31
C ILE A 23 -2.33 12.47 6.00
N ALA A 24 -1.79 11.66 6.91
CA ALA A 24 -2.58 10.69 7.67
C ALA A 24 -3.64 11.38 8.54
N ASN A 25 -3.24 12.41 9.30
CA ASN A 25 -4.15 13.19 10.15
C ASN A 25 -5.21 13.96 9.36
N ALA A 26 -4.93 14.31 8.11
CA ALA A 26 -5.92 14.89 7.19
C ALA A 26 -6.97 13.87 6.70
N GLY A 27 -6.89 12.60 7.13
CA GLY A 27 -7.86 11.56 6.81
C GLY A 27 -7.64 10.89 5.45
N ALA A 28 -6.43 10.95 4.88
CA ALA A 28 -6.16 10.42 3.55
C ALA A 28 -6.23 8.88 3.43
N ILE A 29 -6.05 8.15 4.54
CA ILE A 29 -5.89 6.69 4.51
C ILE A 29 -7.13 5.96 3.95
N GLN A 30 -8.34 6.30 4.41
CA GLN A 30 -9.55 5.62 3.96
C GLN A 30 -9.87 5.90 2.47
N PRO A 31 -9.85 7.15 1.98
CA PRO A 31 -10.02 7.43 0.55
C PRO A 31 -8.98 6.75 -0.35
N LEU A 32 -7.73 6.65 0.12
CA LEU A 32 -6.69 5.89 -0.58
C LEU A 32 -7.09 4.41 -0.66
N ASN A 33 -7.45 3.78 0.47
CA ASN A 33 -7.87 2.37 0.49
C ASN A 33 -9.08 2.07 -0.42
N ASP A 34 -10.07 2.97 -0.44
CA ASP A 34 -11.23 2.83 -1.33
C ASP A 34 -10.80 2.83 -2.80
N LEU A 35 -9.87 3.74 -3.17
CA LEU A 35 -9.33 3.81 -4.52
C LEU A 35 -8.41 2.64 -4.86
N LEU A 36 -7.68 2.08 -3.89
CA LEU A 36 -6.91 0.84 -4.06
C LEU A 36 -7.81 -0.33 -4.46
N SER A 37 -9.04 -0.35 -3.93
CA SER A 37 -10.01 -1.41 -4.20
C SER A 37 -10.73 -1.21 -5.54
N SER A 38 -11.22 0.01 -5.80
CA SER A 38 -12.13 0.28 -6.93
C SER A 38 -11.49 1.03 -8.11
N GLY A 39 -10.22 1.43 -8.01
CA GLY A 39 -9.56 2.30 -9.00
C GLY A 39 -9.16 1.62 -10.31
N THR A 40 -8.70 2.43 -11.26
CA THR A 40 -7.98 1.97 -12.46
C THR A 40 -6.64 1.35 -12.06
N ALA A 41 -6.00 0.58 -12.96
CA ALA A 41 -4.66 0.03 -12.69
C ALA A 41 -3.66 1.13 -12.26
N THR A 42 -3.64 2.26 -12.96
CA THR A 42 -2.81 3.42 -12.63
C THR A 42 -3.15 4.04 -11.28
N ALA A 43 -4.44 4.16 -10.94
CA ALA A 43 -4.83 4.67 -9.63
C ALA A 43 -4.41 3.73 -8.51
N LYS A 44 -4.58 2.42 -8.68
CA LYS A 44 -4.15 1.40 -7.71
C LYS A 44 -2.64 1.39 -7.52
N GLU A 45 -1.87 1.52 -8.59
CA GLU A 45 -0.42 1.68 -8.55
C GLU A 45 -0.02 2.91 -7.74
N ASN A 46 -0.56 4.09 -8.07
CA ASN A 46 -0.27 5.32 -7.34
C ASN A 46 -0.61 5.21 -5.85
N VAL A 47 -1.74 4.58 -5.52
CA VAL A 47 -2.13 4.36 -4.13
C VAL A 47 -1.21 3.37 -3.42
N ALA A 48 -0.82 2.27 -4.07
CA ALA A 48 0.11 1.30 -3.47
C ALA A 48 1.43 1.98 -3.09
N GLY A 49 1.99 2.81 -3.98
CA GLY A 49 3.20 3.57 -3.69
C GLY A 49 3.01 4.62 -2.57
N ALA A 50 1.87 5.30 -2.54
CA ALA A 50 1.56 6.24 -1.44
C ALA A 50 1.46 5.52 -0.09
N LEU A 51 0.81 4.34 -0.05
CA LEU A 51 0.69 3.54 1.17
C LEU A 51 2.02 2.90 1.57
N GLN A 52 2.88 2.54 0.62
CA GLN A 52 4.23 2.07 0.91
C GLN A 52 5.02 3.12 1.68
N ASN A 53 5.00 4.37 1.20
CA ASN A 53 5.68 5.49 1.85
C ASN A 53 5.06 5.78 3.23
N LEU A 54 3.74 5.94 3.30
CA LEU A 54 3.06 6.22 4.57
C LEU A 54 3.29 5.13 5.63
N ALA A 55 3.34 3.86 5.22
CA ALA A 55 3.59 2.74 6.12
C ALA A 55 5.04 2.67 6.64
N ALA A 56 5.98 3.42 6.06
CA ALA A 56 7.34 3.53 6.61
C ALA A 56 7.36 4.29 7.94
N ASN A 57 6.34 5.12 8.20
CA ASN A 57 6.11 5.76 9.49
C ASN A 57 5.30 4.84 10.41
N GLU A 58 5.89 4.45 11.54
CA GLU A 58 5.29 3.55 12.54
C GLU A 58 3.99 4.08 13.18
N ASN A 59 3.67 5.37 13.03
CA ASN A 59 2.40 5.91 13.52
C ASN A 59 1.23 5.63 12.57
N ASN A 60 1.51 5.27 11.32
CA ASN A 60 0.50 5.10 10.27
C ASN A 60 0.17 3.63 9.99
N ASP A 61 1.05 2.70 10.35
CA ASP A 61 0.97 1.29 10.00
C ASP A 61 -0.34 0.61 10.47
N ILE A 62 -0.74 0.85 11.72
CA ILE A 62 -1.97 0.35 12.33
C ILE A 62 -3.18 1.01 11.69
N ALA A 63 -3.12 2.31 11.40
CA ALA A 63 -4.21 3.02 10.75
C ALA A 63 -4.47 2.49 9.33
N ILE A 64 -3.41 2.21 8.57
CA ILE A 64 -3.49 1.61 7.23
C ILE A 64 -4.05 0.18 7.30
N ALA A 65 -3.57 -0.63 8.25
CA ALA A 65 -4.07 -1.98 8.45
C ALA A 65 -5.56 -2.00 8.84
N ASN A 66 -5.97 -1.14 9.77
CA ASN A 66 -7.35 -1.00 10.24
C ASN A 66 -8.30 -0.47 9.16
N ALA A 67 -7.79 0.33 8.22
CA ALA A 67 -8.56 0.76 7.05
C ALA A 67 -8.83 -0.39 6.05
N GLY A 68 -8.22 -1.57 6.25
CA GLY A 68 -8.45 -2.76 5.43
C GLY A 68 -7.53 -2.89 4.22
N ALA A 69 -6.44 -2.11 4.15
CA ALA A 69 -5.56 -2.07 2.98
C ALA A 69 -4.79 -3.37 2.70
N ILE A 70 -4.66 -4.26 3.70
CA ILE A 70 -3.90 -5.52 3.56
C ILE A 70 -4.43 -6.39 2.41
N GLN A 71 -5.75 -6.62 2.34
CA GLN A 71 -6.33 -7.50 1.32
C GLN A 71 -6.16 -6.95 -0.11
N PRO A 72 -6.48 -5.67 -0.39
CA PRO A 72 -6.21 -5.07 -1.70
C PRO A 72 -4.72 -5.07 -2.09
N LEU A 73 -3.80 -4.83 -1.15
CA LEU A 73 -2.35 -4.92 -1.40
C LEU A 73 -1.94 -6.35 -1.79
N ILE A 74 -2.45 -7.37 -1.09
CA ILE A 74 -2.19 -8.78 -1.44
C ILE A 74 -2.70 -9.10 -2.85
N ALA A 75 -3.89 -8.62 -3.22
CA ALA A 75 -4.45 -8.84 -4.56
C ALA A 75 -3.54 -8.27 -5.66
N LEU A 76 -2.94 -7.09 -5.43
CA LEU A 76 -2.02 -6.46 -6.38
C LEU A 76 -0.75 -7.28 -6.64
N LEU A 77 -0.27 -8.07 -5.67
CA LEU A 77 0.90 -8.95 -5.87
C LEU A 77 0.71 -9.92 -7.05
N SER A 78 -0.54 -10.30 -7.34
CA SER A 78 -0.87 -11.19 -8.46
C SER A 78 -1.36 -10.44 -9.69
N SER A 79 -2.30 -9.50 -9.53
CA SER A 79 -3.00 -8.85 -10.65
C SER A 79 -2.44 -7.50 -11.08
N GLY A 80 -1.50 -6.93 -10.33
CA GLY A 80 -0.93 -5.60 -10.59
C GLY A 80 0.00 -5.56 -11.81
N THR A 81 0.31 -4.34 -12.26
CA THR A 81 1.47 -4.03 -13.09
C THR A 81 2.77 -4.38 -12.35
N ALA A 82 3.91 -4.40 -13.05
CA ALA A 82 5.20 -4.64 -12.39
C ALA A 82 5.44 -3.65 -11.23
N THR A 83 5.24 -2.35 -11.48
CA THR A 83 5.34 -1.30 -10.47
C THR A 83 4.32 -1.48 -9.34
N ALA A 84 3.05 -1.79 -9.64
CA ALA A 84 2.05 -2.01 -8.59
C ALA A 84 2.37 -3.21 -7.70
N LYS A 85 3.00 -4.26 -8.26
CA LYS A 85 3.48 -5.43 -7.49
C LYS A 85 4.64 -5.06 -6.58
N GLU A 86 5.60 -4.29 -7.08
CA GLU A 86 6.73 -3.77 -6.30
C GLU A 86 6.25 -2.89 -5.14
N ASP A 87 5.43 -1.87 -5.45
CA ASP A 87 4.88 -0.95 -4.46
C ASP A 87 4.04 -1.70 -3.41
N ALA A 88 3.20 -2.66 -3.82
CA ALA A 88 2.39 -3.46 -2.90
C ALA A 88 3.25 -4.37 -2.00
N ALA A 89 4.29 -5.02 -2.55
CA ALA A 89 5.22 -5.81 -1.75
C ALA A 89 5.98 -4.92 -0.75
N GLY A 90 6.40 -3.72 -1.17
CA GLY A 90 7.02 -2.74 -0.31
C GLY A 90 6.12 -2.25 0.82
N ALA A 91 4.84 -1.99 0.53
CA ALA A 91 3.86 -1.61 1.54
C ALA A 91 3.64 -2.74 2.56
N LEU A 92 3.45 -3.98 2.10
CA LEU A 92 3.30 -5.13 2.99
C LEU A 92 4.55 -5.39 3.85
N ARG A 93 5.75 -5.17 3.29
CA ARG A 93 7.02 -5.23 4.03
C ARG A 93 7.04 -4.22 5.17
N ASN A 94 6.70 -2.96 4.91
CA ASN A 94 6.69 -1.90 5.92
C ASN A 94 5.64 -2.17 7.00
N LEU A 95 4.42 -2.56 6.61
CA LEU A 95 3.37 -2.94 7.55
C LEU A 95 3.78 -4.11 8.45
N ALA A 96 4.52 -5.09 7.93
CA ALA A 96 4.99 -6.26 8.68
C ALA A 96 6.09 -5.95 9.73
N LEU A 97 6.63 -4.73 9.78
CA LEU A 97 7.51 -4.31 10.87
C LEU A 97 6.75 -4.34 12.22
N ASN A 98 5.44 -4.08 12.18
CA ASN A 98 4.55 -4.19 13.34
C ASN A 98 4.14 -5.64 13.63
N ALA A 99 4.22 -6.04 14.90
CA ALA A 99 3.90 -7.41 15.32
C ALA A 99 2.45 -7.84 15.05
N ASN A 100 1.49 -6.95 15.25
CA ASN A 100 0.09 -7.26 15.03
C ASN A 100 -0.21 -7.41 13.53
N ASN A 101 0.39 -6.54 12.71
CA ASN A 101 0.22 -6.61 11.27
C ASN A 101 0.86 -7.86 10.66
N ARG A 102 1.97 -8.39 11.21
CA ARG A 102 2.54 -9.67 10.74
C ARG A 102 1.51 -10.81 10.75
N ILE A 103 0.79 -10.93 11.86
CA ILE A 103 -0.24 -11.96 12.04
C ILE A 103 -1.40 -11.70 11.07
N ALA A 104 -1.85 -10.45 10.95
CA ALA A 104 -2.92 -10.07 10.04
C ALA A 104 -2.56 -10.37 8.56
N ILE A 105 -1.36 -10.02 8.12
CA ILE A 105 -0.85 -10.26 6.76
C ILE A 105 -0.75 -11.76 6.47
N ALA A 106 -0.25 -12.56 7.42
CA ALA A 106 -0.16 -14.01 7.27
C ALA A 106 -1.55 -14.65 7.18
N ASN A 107 -2.47 -14.30 8.09
CA ASN A 107 -3.84 -14.80 8.10
C ASN A 107 -4.64 -14.36 6.86
N ALA A 108 -4.31 -13.20 6.30
CA ALA A 108 -4.88 -12.70 5.06
C ALA A 108 -4.42 -13.46 3.80
N GLY A 109 -3.43 -14.36 3.94
CA GLY A 109 -2.97 -15.23 2.85
C GLY A 109 -1.83 -14.66 2.00
N ALA A 110 -1.07 -13.68 2.50
CA ALA A 110 0.00 -13.04 1.73
C ALA A 110 1.20 -13.95 1.39
N ILE A 111 1.40 -15.04 2.14
CA ILE A 111 2.61 -15.87 2.06
C ILE A 111 2.82 -16.45 0.64
N GLN A 112 1.79 -17.07 0.06
CA GLN A 112 1.93 -17.70 -1.26
C GLN A 112 2.14 -16.67 -2.39
N PRO A 113 1.37 -15.56 -2.48
CA PRO A 113 1.65 -14.48 -3.43
C PRO A 113 3.05 -13.90 -3.31
N LEU A 114 3.57 -13.70 -2.09
CA LEU A 114 4.93 -13.20 -1.89
C LEU A 114 5.99 -14.20 -2.36
N ILE A 115 5.82 -15.50 -2.08
CA ILE A 115 6.71 -16.56 -2.59
C ILE A 115 6.70 -16.59 -4.12
N ALA A 116 5.53 -16.50 -4.75
CA ALA A 116 5.40 -16.47 -6.20
C ALA A 116 6.16 -15.27 -6.79
N LEU A 117 6.09 -14.11 -6.13
CA LEU A 117 6.79 -12.90 -6.56
C LEU A 117 8.32 -13.04 -6.51
N LEU A 118 8.89 -13.86 -5.63
CA LEU A 118 10.34 -14.16 -5.65
C LEU A 118 10.79 -14.85 -6.94
N SER A 119 9.88 -15.56 -7.62
CA SER A 119 10.18 -16.28 -8.87
C SER A 119 9.85 -15.47 -10.13
N SER A 120 8.88 -14.54 -10.03
CA SER A 120 8.38 -13.78 -11.19
C SER A 120 8.72 -12.28 -11.15
N GLY A 121 9.22 -11.78 -10.03
CA GLY A 121 9.53 -10.37 -9.82
C GLY A 121 10.85 -9.95 -10.46
N THR A 122 11.00 -8.65 -10.72
CA THR A 122 12.26 -8.05 -11.17
C THR A 122 13.13 -7.72 -9.97
N ALA A 123 14.44 -7.98 -10.08
CA ALA A 123 15.44 -7.69 -9.06
C ALA A 123 16.12 -6.33 -9.28
#